data_AF-A0A7J3XDZ4-F1
#
_entry.id   AF-A0A7J3XDZ4-F1
#
_cell.length_a   1.000
_cell.length_b   1.000
_cell.length_c   1.000
_cell.angle_alpha   90.00
_cell.angle_beta   90.00
_cell.angle_gamma   90.00
#
_symmetry.space_group_name_H-M   'P 1'
#
loop_
_entity.id
_entity.type
_entity.pdbx_description
1 polymer ?
#
loop_
_entity_poly.entity_id
_entity_poly.type
_entity_poly.pdbx_seq_one_letter_code
_entity_poly.pdbx_strand_id
1 'polypeptide(L)'
;MRGQWFVIAAIIVSATLLAISQILASYLVVDLSVIGRVREHTIFHGVVDELNKTIERCLGRGDCLERIEEFRHVASKELGGRGYYFDLLLKRLSPSSVLVEITLLSEKFNLTRTMEFSP
;
A
#
# COMPACT_ATOMS: atom_id res chain seq x y z
N MET A 1 -3.52 -38.64 -51.24
CA MET A 1 -4.50 -37.88 -50.44
C MET A 1 -4.22 -37.85 -48.93
N ARG A 2 -3.45 -38.78 -48.33
CA ARG A 2 -3.18 -38.79 -46.87
C ARG A 2 -2.34 -37.62 -46.33
N GLY A 3 -1.42 -37.07 -47.13
CA GLY A 3 -0.54 -35.96 -46.70
C GLY A 3 -1.25 -34.61 -46.50
N GLN A 4 -2.31 -34.33 -47.27
CA GLN A 4 -3.09 -33.09 -47.12
C GLN A 4 -3.82 -33.02 -45.78
N TRP A 5 -4.32 -34.16 -45.28
CA TRP A 5 -4.93 -34.25 -43.96
C TRP A 5 -3.94 -33.98 -42.82
N PHE A 6 -2.67 -34.34 -42.99
CA PHE A 6 -1.62 -34.06 -42.01
C PHE A 6 -1.32 -32.56 -41.89
N VAL A 7 -1.28 -31.86 -43.02
CA VAL A 7 -1.08 -30.40 -43.05
C VAL A 7 -2.26 -29.68 -42.41
N ILE A 8 -3.49 -30.10 -42.71
CA ILE A 8 -4.71 -29.53 -42.11
C ILE A 8 -4.71 -29.72 -40.58
N ALA A 9 -4.35 -30.93 -40.11
CA ALA A 9 -4.26 -31.21 -38.68
C ALA A 9 -3.19 -30.34 -37.99
N ALA A 10 -2.01 -30.17 -38.61
CA ALA A 10 -0.95 -29.33 -38.06
C ALA A 10 -1.36 -27.86 -37.94
N ILE A 11 -2.11 -27.32 -38.91
CA ILE A 11 -2.63 -25.95 -38.86
C ILE A 11 -3.62 -25.78 -37.72
N ILE A 12 -4.55 -26.73 -37.54
CA ILE A 12 -5.55 -26.67 -36.47
C ILE A 12 -4.90 -26.76 -35.09
N VAL A 13 -3.93 -27.66 -34.92
CA VAL A 13 -3.17 -27.79 -33.66
C VAL A 13 -2.37 -26.53 -33.36
N SER A 14 -1.73 -25.94 -34.38
CA SER A 14 -0.96 -24.70 -34.19
C SER A 14 -1.87 -23.52 -33.83
N ALA A 15 -3.02 -23.38 -34.48
CA ALA A 15 -3.99 -22.33 -34.19
C ALA A 15 -4.60 -22.45 -32.79
N THR A 16 -4.91 -23.67 -32.35
CA THR A 16 -5.41 -23.93 -30.99
C THR A 16 -4.34 -23.66 -29.94
N LEU A 17 -3.08 -24.04 -30.18
CA LEU A 17 -1.96 -23.68 -29.29
C LEU A 17 -1.80 -22.16 -29.16
N LEU A 18 -1.92 -21.44 -30.26
CA LEU A 18 -1.81 -19.97 -30.30
C LEU A 18 -2.93 -19.30 -29.50
N ALA A 19 -4.17 -19.77 -29.66
CA ALA A 19 -5.31 -19.27 -28.90
C ALA A 19 -5.14 -19.52 -27.39
N ILE A 20 -4.71 -20.73 -26.99
CA ILE A 20 -4.44 -21.06 -25.60
C ILE A 20 -3.31 -20.19 -25.05
N SER A 21 -2.23 -19.97 -25.81
CA SER A 21 -1.12 -19.10 -25.42
C SER A 21 -1.56 -17.65 -25.22
N GLN A 22 -2.46 -17.13 -26.06
CA GLN A 22 -2.97 -15.76 -25.92
C GLN A 22 -3.87 -15.61 -24.69
N ILE A 23 -4.71 -16.61 -24.39
CA ILE A 23 -5.52 -16.64 -23.17
C ILE A 23 -4.59 -16.72 -21.94
N LEU A 24 -3.57 -17.58 -21.97
CA LEU A 24 -2.65 -17.69 -20.84
C LEU A 24 -1.84 -16.40 -20.62
N ALA A 25 -1.44 -15.74 -21.71
CA ALA A 25 -0.78 -14.44 -21.66
C ALA A 25 -1.69 -13.36 -21.05
N SER A 26 -2.99 -13.32 -21.39
CA SER A 26 -3.90 -12.33 -20.81
C SER A 26 -4.15 -12.55 -19.31
N TYR A 27 -4.11 -13.79 -18.83
CA TYR A 27 -4.19 -14.09 -17.39
C TYR A 27 -2.87 -13.84 -16.64
N LEU A 28 -1.71 -13.99 -17.27
CA LEU A 28 -0.42 -13.63 -16.66
C LEU A 28 -0.18 -12.11 -16.66
N VAL A 29 -0.79 -11.37 -17.59
CA VAL A 29 -0.86 -9.90 -17.59
C VAL A 29 -2.01 -9.40 -16.71
N VAL A 30 -2.33 -10.12 -15.62
CA VAL A 30 -3.11 -9.50 -14.53
C VAL A 30 -2.15 -8.55 -13.82
N ASP A 31 -2.48 -7.25 -13.85
CA ASP A 31 -1.67 -6.20 -13.27
C ASP A 31 -1.63 -6.33 -11.73
N LEU A 32 -0.66 -7.10 -11.23
CA LEU A 32 -0.42 -7.31 -9.81
C LEU A 32 -0.08 -5.99 -9.08
N SER A 33 0.23 -4.92 -9.80
CA SER A 33 0.43 -3.59 -9.18
C SER A 33 -0.86 -3.05 -8.55
N VAL A 34 -2.03 -3.41 -9.10
CA VAL A 34 -3.34 -3.00 -8.55
C VAL A 34 -3.57 -3.64 -7.19
N ILE A 35 -3.25 -4.93 -7.04
CA ILE A 35 -3.36 -5.64 -5.75
C ILE A 35 -2.38 -5.07 -4.72
N GLY A 36 -1.16 -4.73 -5.17
CA GLY A 36 -0.17 -4.02 -4.34
C GLY A 36 -0.69 -2.69 -3.81
N ARG A 37 -1.22 -1.83 -4.71
CA ARG A 37 -1.76 -0.51 -4.36
C ARG A 37 -2.92 -0.58 -3.36
N VAL A 38 -3.86 -1.51 -3.55
CA VAL A 38 -5.00 -1.67 -2.62
C VAL A 38 -4.52 -2.06 -1.21
N ARG A 39 -3.52 -2.94 -1.13
CA ARG A 39 -2.92 -3.34 0.15
C ARG A 39 -2.19 -2.17 0.82
N GLU A 40 -1.43 -1.38 0.07
CA GLU A 40 -0.70 -0.21 0.58
C GLU A 40 -1.63 0.88 1.13
N HIS A 41 -2.74 1.18 0.41
CA HIS A 41 -3.77 2.09 0.92
C HIS A 41 -4.41 1.58 2.21
N THR A 42 -4.65 0.26 2.31
CA THR A 42 -5.22 -0.34 3.52
C THR A 42 -4.25 -0.25 4.71
N ILE A 43 -2.96 -0.48 4.48
CA ILE A 43 -1.92 -0.30 5.49
C ILE A 43 -1.88 1.16 5.96
N PHE A 44 -1.87 2.11 5.03
CA PHE A 44 -1.84 3.55 5.38
C PHE A 44 -3.09 3.96 6.17
N HIS A 45 -4.27 3.50 5.77
CA HIS A 45 -5.50 3.74 6.52
C HIS A 45 -5.46 3.14 7.93
N GLY A 46 -4.93 1.93 8.10
CA GLY A 46 -4.78 1.31 9.41
C GLY A 46 -3.83 2.09 10.33
N VAL A 47 -2.71 2.57 9.80
CA VAL A 47 -1.75 3.40 10.55
C VAL A 47 -2.40 4.72 11.00
N VAL A 48 -3.14 5.36 10.10
CA VAL A 48 -3.89 6.58 10.38
C VAL A 48 -4.94 6.35 11.47
N ASP A 49 -5.74 5.27 11.39
CA ASP A 49 -6.77 4.97 12.38
C ASP A 49 -6.18 4.67 13.75
N GLU A 50 -5.05 3.95 13.81
CA GLU A 50 -4.42 3.63 15.09
C GLU A 50 -3.74 4.85 15.72
N LEU A 51 -3.19 5.76 14.90
CA LEU A 51 -2.71 7.05 15.37
C LEU A 51 -3.86 7.90 15.92
N ASN A 52 -5.00 7.97 15.23
CA ASN A 52 -6.18 8.69 15.73
C ASN A 52 -6.65 8.14 17.08
N LYS A 53 -6.73 6.82 17.23
CA LYS A 53 -7.05 6.21 18.55
C LYS A 53 -6.03 6.54 19.62
N THR A 54 -4.74 6.62 19.25
CA THR A 54 -3.68 7.01 20.18
C THR A 54 -3.88 8.43 20.66
N ILE A 55 -4.16 9.36 19.73
CA ILE A 55 -4.48 10.75 20.02
C ILE A 55 -5.73 10.87 20.89
N GLU A 56 -6.84 10.18 20.55
CA GLU A 56 -8.07 10.19 21.33
C GLU A 56 -7.87 9.66 22.76
N ARG A 57 -7.05 8.62 22.94
CA ARG A 57 -6.75 8.05 24.28
C ARG A 57 -5.88 8.97 25.14
N CYS A 58 -5.10 9.85 24.52
CA CYS A 58 -4.20 10.76 25.21
C CYS A 58 -4.66 12.22 25.22
N LEU A 59 -5.77 12.54 24.55
CA LEU A 59 -6.34 13.89 24.51
C LEU A 59 -6.60 14.40 25.93
N GLY A 60 -6.13 15.61 26.24
CA GLY A 60 -6.24 16.19 27.60
C GLY A 60 -5.30 15.59 28.64
N ARG A 61 -4.41 14.64 28.28
CA ARG A 61 -3.32 14.17 29.14
C ARG A 61 -2.01 14.80 28.69
N GLY A 62 -1.20 15.25 29.65
CA GLY A 62 0.10 15.87 29.38
C GLY A 62 1.13 14.96 28.70
N ASP A 63 0.87 13.64 28.61
CA ASP A 63 1.74 12.62 28.02
C ASP A 63 1.44 12.34 26.53
N CYS A 64 0.53 13.09 25.90
CA CYS A 64 0.07 12.77 24.55
C CYS A 64 1.17 12.85 23.48
N LEU A 65 2.08 13.82 23.59
CA LEU A 65 3.23 13.93 22.69
C LEU A 65 4.20 12.75 22.82
N GLU A 66 4.42 12.26 24.04
CA GLU A 66 5.31 11.12 24.30
C GLU A 66 4.73 9.83 23.70
N ARG A 67 3.42 9.62 23.83
CA ARG A 67 2.72 8.48 23.22
C ARG A 67 2.72 8.52 21.71
N ILE A 68 2.61 9.70 21.10
CA ILE A 68 2.69 9.85 19.65
C ILE A 68 4.12 9.55 19.16
N GLU A 69 5.14 9.96 19.91
CA GLU A 69 6.53 9.64 19.57
C GLU A 69 6.84 8.15 19.74
N GLU A 70 6.30 7.50 20.77
CA GLU A 70 6.37 6.04 20.94
C GLU A 70 5.69 5.32 19.78
N PHE A 71 4.48 5.75 19.39
CA PHE A 71 3.78 5.23 18.22
C PHE A 71 4.64 5.39 16.96
N ARG A 72 5.26 6.56 16.75
CA ARG A 72 6.15 6.80 15.61
C ARG A 72 7.29 5.78 15.57
N HIS A 73 7.94 5.52 16.70
CA HIS A 73 9.05 4.58 16.77
C HIS A 73 8.63 3.14 16.47
N VAL A 74 7.51 2.70 17.05
CA VAL A 74 6.97 1.35 16.83
C VAL A 74 6.51 1.17 15.39
N ALA A 75 5.73 2.12 14.86
CA ALA A 75 5.23 2.08 13.50
C ALA A 75 6.37 2.10 12.47
N SER A 76 7.38 2.94 12.66
CA SER A 76 8.55 3.02 11.78
C SER A 76 9.31 1.69 11.76
N LYS A 77 9.50 1.04 12.90
CA LYS A 77 10.18 -0.26 13.00
C LYS A 77 9.39 -1.38 12.32
N GLU A 78 8.08 -1.48 12.57
CA GLU A 78 7.25 -2.53 11.97
C GLU A 78 7.11 -2.38 10.46
N LEU A 79 6.89 -1.14 9.99
CA LEU A 79 6.73 -0.84 8.57
C LEU A 79 8.07 -0.94 7.82
N GLY A 80 9.17 -0.52 8.46
CA GLY A 80 10.52 -0.71 7.96
C GLY A 80 10.87 -2.19 7.74
N GLY A 81 10.46 -3.07 8.65
CA GLY A 81 10.60 -4.53 8.50
C GLY A 81 9.81 -5.11 7.31
N ARG A 82 8.85 -4.36 6.77
CA ARG A 82 8.03 -4.73 5.61
C ARG A 82 8.44 -4.00 4.32
N GLY A 83 9.53 -3.22 4.35
CA GLY A 83 10.05 -2.48 3.20
C GLY A 83 9.41 -1.11 2.97
N TYR A 84 8.69 -0.57 3.96
CA TYR A 84 8.11 0.77 3.90
C TYR A 84 8.94 1.75 4.72
N TYR A 85 9.14 2.95 4.19
CA TYR A 85 9.60 4.07 4.98
C TYR A 85 8.39 4.79 5.56
N PHE A 86 8.37 4.93 6.88
CA PHE A 86 7.33 5.64 7.60
C PHE A 86 7.94 6.77 8.41
N ASP A 87 7.36 7.95 8.30
CA ASP A 87 7.71 9.11 9.09
C ASP A 87 6.46 9.85 9.58
N LEU A 88 6.61 10.50 10.73
CA LEU A 88 5.57 11.28 11.38
C LEU A 88 6.22 12.56 11.89
N LEU A 89 5.78 13.68 11.33
CA LEU A 89 6.28 15.01 11.66
C LEU A 89 5.22 15.77 12.46
N LEU A 90 5.61 16.22 13.64
CA LEU A 90 4.80 17.08 14.50
C LEU A 90 5.18 18.54 14.27
N LYS A 91 4.25 19.34 13.77
CA LYS A 91 4.40 20.79 13.60
C LYS A 91 3.42 21.50 14.51
N ARG A 92 3.93 22.26 15.49
CA ARG A 92 3.08 23.08 16.36
C ARG A 92 2.59 24.30 15.58
N LEU A 93 1.28 24.37 15.30
CA LEU A 93 0.63 25.49 14.60
C LEU A 93 0.30 26.62 15.58
N SER A 94 -0.18 26.27 16.77
CA SER A 94 -0.55 27.21 17.82
C SER A 94 -0.35 26.59 19.21
N PRO A 95 -0.50 27.33 20.32
CA PRO A 95 -0.40 26.79 21.68
C PRO A 95 -1.40 25.65 21.93
N SER A 96 -2.51 25.67 21.21
CA SER A 96 -3.62 24.72 21.31
C SER A 96 -3.83 23.90 20.03
N SER A 97 -2.89 23.91 19.07
CA SER A 97 -3.03 23.07 17.87
C SER A 97 -1.70 22.55 17.35
N VAL A 98 -1.71 21.25 17.05
CA VAL A 98 -0.59 20.49 16.52
C VAL A 98 -1.03 19.88 15.19
N LEU A 99 -0.25 20.14 14.16
CA LEU A 99 -0.34 19.47 12.88
C LEU A 99 0.53 18.22 12.92
N VAL A 100 -0.04 17.09 12.54
CA VAL A 100 0.63 15.82 12.32
C VAL A 100 0.68 15.58 10.83
N GLU A 101 1.88 15.46 10.29
CA GLU A 101 2.10 15.06 8.91
C GLU A 101 2.64 13.62 8.91
N ILE A 102 1.88 12.72 8.29
CA ILE A 102 2.16 11.29 8.24
C ILE A 102 2.59 10.97 6.81
N THR A 103 3.78 10.40 6.65
CA THR A 103 4.33 10.05 5.35
C THR A 103 4.62 8.55 5.31
N LEU A 104 4.11 7.87 4.28
CA LEU A 104 4.42 6.48 3.97
C LEU A 104 4.96 6.39 2.55
N LEU A 105 6.21 5.94 2.43
CA LEU A 105 6.89 5.74 1.15
C LEU A 105 7.18 4.25 0.93
N SER A 106 6.99 3.80 -0.30
CA SER A 106 7.50 2.54 -0.83
C SER A 106 8.15 2.80 -2.20
N GLU A 107 8.84 1.81 -2.78
CA GLU A 107 9.41 1.95 -4.13
C GLU A 107 8.39 2.39 -5.20
N LYS A 108 7.10 2.12 -4.97
CA LYS A 108 6.03 2.35 -5.95
C LYS A 108 5.03 3.41 -5.51
N PHE A 109 5.19 3.97 -4.32
CA PHE A 109 4.11 4.72 -3.68
C PHE A 109 4.60 5.79 -2.71
N ASN A 110 3.88 6.91 -2.68
CA ASN A 110 4.08 8.00 -1.76
C ASN A 110 2.72 8.52 -1.31
N LEU A 111 2.36 8.27 -0.06
CA LEU A 111 1.23 8.89 0.58
C LEU A 111 1.70 9.81 1.69
N THR A 112 1.16 11.02 1.66
CA THR A 112 1.29 11.96 2.76
C THR A 112 -0.11 12.40 3.16
N ARG A 113 -0.38 12.41 4.48
CA ARG A 113 -1.61 12.93 5.03
C ARG A 113 -1.31 13.83 6.20
N THR A 114 -1.91 15.01 6.18
CA THR A 114 -1.84 15.97 7.27
C THR A 114 -3.13 15.91 8.09
N MET A 115 -2.97 15.97 9.41
CA MET A 115 -4.05 16.01 10.39
C MET A 115 -3.78 17.13 11.37
N GLU A 116 -4.81 17.81 11.83
CA GLU A 116 -4.69 18.80 12.89
C GLU A 116 -5.44 18.28 14.12
N PHE A 117 -4.81 18.38 15.29
CA PHE A 117 -5.49 18.10 16.55
C PHE A 117 -5.12 19.13 17.62
N SER A 118 -6.07 19.37 18.52
CA SER A 118 -5.90 20.24 19.68
C SER A 118 -5.60 19.35 20.89
N PRO A 119 -4.37 19.36 21.45
CA PRO A 119 -4.03 18.62 22.66
C PRO A 119 -4.77 19.14 23.91
#